data_AF-A0A974YVF3-F1
#
_entry.id   AF-A0A974YVF3-F1
#
_cell.length_a   1.000
_cell.length_b   1.000
_cell.length_c   1.000
_cell.angle_alpha   90.00
_cell.angle_beta   90.00
_cell.angle_gamma   90.00
#
_symmetry.space_group_name_H-M   'P 1'
#
loop_
_entity.id
_entity.type
_entity.pdbx_description
1 polymer ?
#
loop_
_entity_poly.entity_id
_entity_poly.type
_entity_poly.pdbx_seq_one_letter_code
_entity_poly.pdbx_strand_id
1 'polypeptide(L)'
;MKQIMTSIILLLAYTTINAQYNVNSDKYKIAFTSPEALEQYETEAETVLGYENNNFAVDIEIIPIAEQSPAFIKSQKEGAYLTAKFLGLKDIKNGAFLPHIESAFYVIAYDQYEETNTPVYIIAFINKELGLAYEVTVYCYNIDLEAGRKIANSFKWLE
;
A
#
# COMPACT_ATOMS: atom_id res chain seq x y z
N MET A 1 42.22 35.83 4.34
CA MET A 1 41.29 34.94 3.62
C MET A 1 41.34 33.54 4.23
N LYS A 2 40.64 33.27 5.35
CA LYS A 2 40.68 31.94 5.99
C LYS A 2 39.41 31.55 6.78
N GLN A 3 38.29 32.23 6.58
CA GLN A 3 37.05 31.95 7.34
C GLN A 3 35.76 31.88 6.49
N ILE A 4 35.85 31.85 5.15
CA ILE A 4 34.65 31.79 4.29
C ILE A 4 34.39 30.37 3.74
N MET A 5 35.30 29.41 3.95
CA MET A 5 35.17 28.06 3.37
C MET A 5 34.49 27.01 4.26
N THR A 6 33.97 27.36 5.44
CA THR A 6 33.41 26.34 6.36
C THR A 6 31.87 26.24 6.31
N SER A 7 31.18 27.13 5.59
CA SER A 7 29.70 27.15 5.57
C SER A 7 29.06 26.39 4.41
N ILE A 8 29.82 25.99 3.38
CA ILE A 8 29.26 25.36 2.16
C ILE A 8 29.20 23.83 2.27
N ILE A 9 29.99 23.22 3.17
CA ILE A 9 30.06 21.75 3.31
C ILE A 9 28.91 21.21 4.18
N LEU A 10 28.26 22.04 5.01
CA LEU A 10 27.12 21.62 5.85
C LEU A 10 25.77 21.58 5.10
N LEU A 11 25.66 22.15 3.90
CA LEU A 11 24.41 22.15 3.13
C LEU A 11 24.23 20.91 2.24
N LEU A 12 25.29 20.13 2.00
CA LEU A 12 25.27 18.93 1.16
C LEU A 12 24.92 17.64 1.93
N ALA A 13 24.78 17.72 3.26
CA ALA A 13 24.53 16.55 4.11
C ALA A 13 23.03 16.25 4.36
N TYR A 14 22.11 17.04 3.80
CA TYR A 14 20.67 16.92 4.14
C TYR A 14 19.73 16.73 2.94
N THR A 15 20.23 16.53 1.73
CA THR A 15 19.37 16.16 0.59
C THR A 15 19.40 14.65 0.34
N THR A 16 19.11 13.83 1.36
CA THR A 16 18.39 12.59 1.08
C THR A 16 16.98 13.00 0.72
N ILE A 17 16.79 13.51 -0.50
CA ILE A 17 15.48 13.56 -1.12
C ILE A 17 14.99 12.12 -1.02
N ASN A 18 14.00 11.87 -0.16
CA ASN A 18 13.35 10.56 -0.09
C ASN A 18 12.75 10.33 -1.47
N ALA A 19 13.51 9.70 -2.36
CA ALA A 19 13.06 9.36 -3.68
C ALA A 19 11.88 8.41 -3.50
N GLN A 20 10.69 8.89 -3.83
CA GLN A 20 9.50 8.06 -3.89
C GLN A 20 9.34 7.61 -5.33
N TYR A 21 9.17 6.31 -5.51
CA TYR A 21 8.90 5.70 -6.81
C TYR A 21 7.39 5.67 -7.01
N ASN A 22 6.91 6.21 -8.13
CA ASN A 22 5.49 6.19 -8.46
C ASN A 22 5.16 4.90 -9.19
N VAL A 23 4.11 4.23 -8.76
CA VAL A 23 3.48 3.12 -9.46
C VAL A 23 2.09 3.55 -9.87
N ASN A 24 1.79 3.43 -11.17
CA ASN A 24 0.54 3.89 -11.77
C ASN A 24 -0.11 2.75 -12.54
N SER A 25 -1.43 2.68 -12.48
CA SER A 25 -2.23 1.82 -13.35
C SER A 25 -3.33 2.64 -14.01
N ASP A 26 -3.08 3.10 -15.24
CA ASP A 26 -4.03 3.91 -16.00
C ASP A 26 -5.33 3.17 -16.28
N LYS A 27 -5.26 1.85 -16.51
CA LYS A 27 -6.41 0.98 -16.77
C LYS A 27 -7.40 0.98 -15.60
N TYR A 28 -6.88 0.98 -14.37
CA TYR A 28 -7.70 0.90 -13.15
C TYR A 28 -7.74 2.21 -12.37
N LYS A 29 -7.18 3.30 -12.93
CA LYS A 29 -7.19 4.66 -12.38
C LYS A 29 -6.69 4.76 -10.94
N ILE A 30 -5.68 3.97 -10.59
CA ILE A 30 -5.06 3.97 -9.27
C ILE A 30 -3.56 4.23 -9.37
N ALA A 31 -3.01 4.86 -8.34
CA ALA A 31 -1.58 5.03 -8.18
C ALA A 31 -1.18 4.98 -6.71
N PHE A 32 0.07 4.62 -6.45
CA PHE A 32 0.68 4.68 -5.14
C PHE A 32 2.17 5.03 -5.28
N THR A 33 2.82 5.30 -4.16
CA THR A 33 4.26 5.52 -4.08
C THR A 33 4.94 4.55 -3.12
N SER A 34 6.19 4.22 -3.43
CA SER A 34 7.03 3.37 -2.60
C SER A 34 8.38 4.03 -2.33
N PRO A 35 9.03 3.72 -1.18
CA PRO A 35 10.37 4.23 -0.87
C PRO A 35 11.45 3.60 -1.77
N GLU A 36 11.14 2.49 -2.43
CA GLU A 36 12.04 1.73 -3.28
C GLU A 36 11.33 1.35 -4.58
N ALA A 37 12.09 1.15 -5.66
CA ALA A 37 11.51 0.65 -6.90
C ALA A 37 10.94 -0.77 -6.66
N LEU A 38 9.71 -0.98 -7.13
CA LEU A 38 9.05 -2.29 -7.14
C LEU A 38 8.93 -2.73 -8.59
N GLU A 39 9.33 -3.96 -8.87
CA GLU A 39 9.19 -4.57 -10.19
C GLU A 39 7.80 -5.21 -10.29
N GLN A 40 7.13 -5.00 -11.42
CA GLN A 40 5.85 -5.66 -11.67
C GLN A 40 6.10 -7.15 -11.96
N TYR A 41 5.30 -8.03 -11.36
CA TYR A 41 5.37 -9.47 -11.60
C TYR A 41 4.03 -10.01 -12.12
N GLU A 42 4.07 -11.17 -12.78
CA GLU A 42 2.88 -11.86 -13.25
C GLU A 42 2.23 -12.63 -12.10
N THR A 43 0.97 -12.29 -11.81
CA THR A 43 0.14 -12.95 -10.80
C THR A 43 -0.64 -14.10 -11.44
N GLU A 44 -1.08 -15.07 -10.62
CA GLU A 44 -1.88 -16.20 -11.11
C GLU A 44 -3.24 -15.76 -11.69
N ALA A 45 -3.77 -14.62 -11.22
CA ALA A 45 -5.02 -14.05 -11.67
C ALA A 45 -4.79 -12.72 -12.41
N GLU A 46 -5.42 -12.57 -13.58
CA GLU A 46 -5.38 -11.32 -14.38
C GLU A 46 -6.03 -10.11 -13.66
N THR A 47 -6.81 -10.38 -12.62
CA THR A 47 -7.47 -9.38 -11.79
C THR A 47 -6.57 -8.84 -10.69
N VAL A 48 -5.34 -9.33 -10.57
CA VAL A 48 -4.38 -8.88 -9.57
C VAL A 48 -3.25 -8.12 -10.25
N LEU A 49 -2.86 -6.98 -9.70
CA LEU A 49 -1.61 -6.31 -10.03
C LEU A 49 -0.61 -6.56 -8.92
N GLY A 50 0.49 -7.25 -9.23
CA GLY A 50 1.56 -7.53 -8.28
C GLY A 50 2.81 -6.69 -8.55
N TYR A 51 3.36 -6.10 -7.50
CA TYR A 51 4.63 -5.37 -7.53
C TYR A 51 5.51 -5.78 -6.35
N GLU A 52 6.78 -6.12 -6.57
CA GLU A 52 7.64 -6.57 -5.47
C GLU A 52 9.10 -6.16 -5.59
N ASN A 53 9.79 -6.26 -4.46
CA ASN A 53 11.23 -6.37 -4.35
C ASN A 53 11.57 -7.16 -3.07
N ASN A 54 12.84 -7.17 -2.66
CA ASN A 54 13.27 -7.91 -1.47
C ASN A 54 12.68 -7.41 -0.13
N ASN A 55 12.16 -6.18 -0.10
CA ASN A 55 11.73 -5.50 1.12
C ASN A 55 10.20 -5.34 1.21
N PHE A 56 9.52 -5.20 0.07
CA PHE A 56 8.09 -4.98 0.00
C PHE A 56 7.45 -5.74 -1.15
N ALA A 57 6.20 -6.16 -0.96
CA ALA A 57 5.30 -6.52 -2.04
C ALA A 57 3.97 -5.78 -1.90
N VAL A 58 3.38 -5.42 -3.03
CA VAL A 58 2.07 -4.79 -3.12
C VAL A 58 1.24 -5.55 -4.13
N ASP A 59 0.16 -6.17 -3.65
CA ASP A 59 -0.81 -6.84 -4.52
C ASP A 59 -2.12 -6.08 -4.47
N ILE A 60 -2.72 -5.86 -5.64
CA ILE A 60 -3.96 -5.11 -5.80
C ILE A 60 -4.93 -6.02 -6.54
N GLU A 61 -5.83 -6.67 -5.81
CA GLU A 61 -6.94 -7.42 -6.39
C GLU A 61 -8.07 -6.46 -6.77
N ILE A 62 -8.50 -6.54 -8.03
CA ILE A 62 -9.51 -5.67 -8.63
C ILE A 62 -10.76 -6.49 -8.89
N ILE A 63 -11.86 -6.11 -8.25
CA ILE A 63 -13.09 -6.90 -8.22
C ILE A 63 -14.26 -6.01 -8.66
N PRO A 64 -15.14 -6.45 -9.58
CA PRO A 64 -16.38 -5.73 -9.86
C PRO A 64 -17.19 -5.53 -8.56
N ILE A 65 -17.72 -4.34 -8.31
CA ILE A 65 -18.52 -4.06 -7.10
C ILE A 65 -19.70 -5.03 -6.97
N ALA A 66 -20.27 -5.46 -8.10
CA ALA A 66 -21.37 -6.41 -8.13
C ALA A 66 -21.02 -7.81 -7.58
N GLU A 67 -19.73 -8.16 -7.57
CA GLU A 67 -19.21 -9.43 -7.05
C GLU A 67 -18.72 -9.31 -5.61
N GLN A 68 -18.66 -8.10 -5.06
CA GLN A 68 -18.22 -7.84 -3.69
C GLN A 68 -19.31 -8.07 -2.66
N SER A 69 -18.88 -8.36 -1.43
CA SER A 69 -19.80 -8.59 -0.33
C SER A 69 -20.57 -7.30 0.04
N PRO A 70 -21.86 -7.39 0.42
CA PRO A 70 -22.59 -6.22 0.91
C PRO A 70 -21.94 -5.52 2.10
N ALA A 71 -21.22 -6.27 2.94
CA ALA A 71 -20.46 -5.75 4.07
C ALA A 71 -19.30 -4.85 3.62
N PHE A 72 -18.53 -5.29 2.62
CA PHE A 72 -17.45 -4.50 2.02
C PHE A 72 -17.97 -3.21 1.39
N ILE A 73 -19.05 -3.31 0.61
CA ILE A 73 -19.67 -2.16 -0.07
C ILE A 73 -20.13 -1.12 0.94
N LYS A 74 -20.75 -1.57 2.04
CA LYS A 74 -21.25 -0.70 3.11
C LYS A 74 -20.13 -0.07 3.94
N SER A 75 -19.02 -0.78 4.14
CA SER A 75 -17.92 -0.36 5.01
C SER A 75 -16.59 -0.94 4.53
N GLN A 76 -15.76 -0.10 3.94
CA GLN A 76 -14.39 -0.48 3.57
C GLN A 76 -13.55 -0.85 4.79
N LYS A 77 -13.83 -0.28 5.97
CA LYS A 77 -13.21 -0.73 7.21
C LYS A 77 -13.51 -2.21 7.52
N GLU A 78 -14.77 -2.60 7.37
CA GLU A 78 -15.17 -4.01 7.54
C GLU A 78 -14.60 -4.86 6.42
N GLY A 79 -14.59 -4.35 5.18
CA GLY A 79 -13.96 -4.96 4.02
C GLY A 79 -12.50 -5.34 4.29
N ALA A 80 -11.65 -4.37 4.65
CA ALA A 80 -10.24 -4.60 4.95
C ALA A 80 -10.03 -5.62 6.08
N TYR A 81 -10.87 -5.57 7.12
CA TYR A 81 -10.81 -6.55 8.22
C TYR A 81 -11.18 -7.96 7.77
N LEU A 82 -12.24 -8.11 6.96
CA LEU A 82 -12.67 -9.41 6.44
C LEU A 82 -11.69 -9.98 5.43
N THR A 83 -11.10 -9.15 4.55
CA THR A 83 -10.01 -9.54 3.65
C THR A 83 -8.82 -10.06 4.45
N ALA A 84 -8.36 -9.32 5.48
CA ALA A 84 -7.26 -9.77 6.33
C ALA A 84 -7.56 -11.14 6.99
N LYS A 85 -8.80 -11.35 7.43
CA LYS A 85 -9.24 -12.62 8.01
C LYS A 85 -9.29 -13.75 6.97
N PHE A 86 -9.77 -13.46 5.77
CA PHE A 86 -9.87 -14.43 4.67
C PHE A 86 -8.49 -14.92 4.23
N LEU A 87 -7.51 -14.01 4.16
CA LEU A 87 -6.10 -14.31 3.90
C LEU A 87 -5.40 -15.04 5.07
N GLY A 88 -6.10 -15.30 6.18
CA GLY A 88 -5.55 -16.03 7.31
C GLY A 88 -4.60 -15.24 8.19
N LEU A 89 -4.47 -13.93 7.99
CA LEU A 89 -3.57 -13.05 8.74
C LEU A 89 -3.97 -12.95 10.21
N LYS A 90 -2.98 -12.72 11.07
CA LYS A 90 -3.10 -12.72 12.52
C LYS A 90 -3.01 -11.30 13.09
N ASP A 91 -3.42 -11.16 14.35
CA ASP A 91 -3.31 -9.91 15.13
C ASP A 91 -3.85 -8.65 14.42
N ILE A 92 -4.98 -8.80 13.74
CA ILE A 92 -5.61 -7.73 12.93
C ILE A 92 -6.00 -6.55 13.84
N LYS A 93 -5.44 -5.39 13.54
CA LYS A 93 -5.69 -4.11 14.23
C LYS A 93 -6.24 -3.09 13.25
N ASN A 94 -7.20 -2.31 13.72
CA ASN A 94 -7.69 -1.16 12.98
C ASN A 94 -6.54 -0.17 12.71
N GLY A 95 -6.43 0.25 11.46
CA GLY A 95 -5.59 1.37 11.06
C GLY A 95 -6.38 2.66 10.98
N ALA A 96 -6.27 3.34 9.85
CA ALA A 96 -6.89 4.64 9.61
C ALA A 96 -7.49 4.72 8.20
N PHE A 97 -8.27 5.79 7.98
CA PHE A 97 -8.69 6.17 6.64
C PHE A 97 -7.51 6.73 5.85
N LEU A 98 -7.49 6.47 4.54
CA LEU A 98 -6.44 7.00 3.66
C LEU A 98 -6.71 8.47 3.34
N PRO A 99 -5.66 9.27 3.15
CA PRO A 99 -5.78 10.72 2.94
C PRO A 99 -6.30 11.13 1.54
N HIS A 100 -6.21 10.25 0.54
CA HIS A 100 -6.46 10.62 -0.87
C HIS A 100 -7.59 9.85 -1.54
N ILE A 101 -8.18 8.88 -0.87
CA ILE A 101 -9.33 8.12 -1.37
C ILE A 101 -10.41 8.16 -0.29
N GLU A 102 -11.55 8.79 -0.61
CA GLU A 102 -12.67 8.85 0.32
C GLU A 102 -13.14 7.43 0.66
N SER A 103 -13.47 7.23 1.95
CA SER A 103 -13.89 5.97 2.55
C SER A 103 -12.88 4.82 2.54
N ALA A 104 -11.75 4.94 1.85
CA ALA A 104 -10.67 3.96 1.91
C ALA A 104 -10.14 3.81 3.33
N PHE A 105 -9.96 2.57 3.77
CA PHE A 105 -9.50 2.26 5.12
C PHE A 105 -8.48 1.13 5.07
N TYR A 106 -7.44 1.22 5.90
CA TYR A 106 -6.51 0.11 6.09
C TYR A 106 -6.62 -0.51 7.49
N VAL A 107 -6.39 -1.81 7.56
CA VAL A 107 -6.03 -2.51 8.81
C VAL A 107 -4.56 -2.93 8.73
N ILE A 108 -3.95 -3.16 9.88
CA ILE A 108 -2.62 -3.76 9.98
C ILE A 108 -2.83 -5.16 10.55
N ALA A 109 -2.31 -6.16 9.87
CA ALA A 109 -2.29 -7.54 10.32
C ALA A 109 -0.89 -8.11 10.13
N TYR A 110 -0.71 -9.39 10.45
CA TYR A 110 0.58 -10.05 10.30
C TYR A 110 0.44 -11.40 9.62
N ASP A 111 1.34 -11.66 8.69
CA ASP A 111 1.57 -12.99 8.15
C ASP A 111 2.60 -13.69 9.04
N GLN A 112 2.15 -14.74 9.73
CA GLN A 112 2.95 -15.49 10.69
C GLN A 112 3.39 -16.79 10.04
N TYR A 113 4.65 -16.83 9.63
CA TYR A 113 5.28 -18.01 9.06
C TYR A 113 6.55 -18.36 9.83
N GLU A 114 6.53 -19.55 10.46
CA GLU A 114 7.59 -20.00 11.38
C GLU A 114 7.90 -18.96 12.47
N GLU A 115 9.12 -18.44 12.50
CA GLU A 115 9.57 -17.42 13.46
C GLU A 115 9.42 -15.99 12.92
N THR A 116 8.92 -15.82 11.69
CA THR A 116 8.77 -14.52 11.04
C THR A 116 7.34 -14.00 11.19
N ASN A 117 7.23 -12.73 11.59
CA ASN A 117 5.97 -12.03 11.76
C ASN A 117 5.95 -10.81 10.84
N THR A 118 5.62 -11.04 9.57
CA THR A 118 5.67 -10.02 8.52
C THR A 118 4.47 -9.10 8.65
N PRO A 119 4.65 -7.78 8.87
CA PRO A 119 3.54 -6.85 8.86
C PRO A 119 2.91 -6.75 7.48
N VAL A 120 1.58 -6.75 7.44
CA VAL A 120 0.81 -6.59 6.21
C VAL A 120 -0.24 -5.49 6.41
N TYR A 121 -0.23 -4.48 5.55
CA TYR A 121 -1.31 -3.49 5.50
C TYR A 121 -2.37 -3.99 4.51
N ILE A 122 -3.60 -4.15 4.98
CA ILE A 122 -4.73 -4.52 4.12
C ILE A 122 -5.59 -3.30 3.92
N ILE A 123 -5.79 -2.89 2.67
CA ILE A 123 -6.53 -1.67 2.30
C ILE A 123 -7.73 -2.08 1.47
N ALA A 124 -8.88 -1.50 1.80
CA ALA A 124 -10.09 -1.68 1.03
C ALA A 124 -10.60 -0.32 0.56
N PHE A 125 -10.95 -0.22 -0.72
CA PHE A 125 -11.59 0.97 -1.29
C PHE A 125 -12.39 0.67 -2.56
N ILE A 126 -13.24 1.61 -2.97
CA ILE A 126 -14.17 1.45 -4.08
C ILE A 126 -14.12 2.68 -4.99
N ASN A 127 -14.03 2.44 -6.30
CA ASN A 127 -14.32 3.43 -7.32
C ASN A 127 -15.73 3.18 -7.87
N LYS A 128 -16.71 3.99 -7.42
CA LYS A 128 -18.11 3.84 -7.84
C LYS A 128 -18.33 4.18 -9.30
N GLU A 129 -17.53 5.08 -9.87
CA GLU A 129 -17.66 5.50 -11.27
C GLU A 129 -17.22 4.38 -12.23
N LEU A 130 -16.15 3.68 -11.87
CA LEU A 130 -15.65 2.53 -12.63
C LEU A 130 -16.39 1.23 -12.30
N GLY A 131 -17.19 1.20 -11.23
CA GLY A 131 -17.84 -0.03 -10.79
C GLY A 131 -16.87 -1.06 -10.20
N LEU A 132 -15.73 -0.61 -9.64
CA LEU A 132 -14.65 -1.47 -9.15
C LEU A 132 -14.40 -1.31 -7.65
N ALA A 133 -14.09 -2.42 -7.00
CA ALA A 133 -13.55 -2.51 -5.66
C ALA A 133 -12.09 -2.96 -5.72
N TYR A 134 -11.32 -2.56 -4.72
CA TYR A 134 -9.90 -2.81 -4.61
C TYR A 134 -9.60 -3.40 -3.24
N GLU A 135 -8.97 -4.57 -3.25
CA GLU A 135 -8.39 -5.20 -2.07
C GLU A 135 -6.88 -5.17 -2.24
N VAL A 136 -6.20 -4.38 -1.41
CA VAL A 136 -4.75 -4.20 -1.50
C VAL A 136 -4.08 -4.85 -0.31
N THR A 137 -3.00 -5.59 -0.58
CA THR A 137 -2.05 -6.05 0.44
C THR A 137 -0.74 -5.30 0.27
N VAL A 138 -0.12 -4.88 1.36
CA VAL A 138 1.25 -4.36 1.38
C VAL A 138 2.06 -5.16 2.38
N TYR A 139 2.82 -6.13 1.89
CA TYR A 139 3.74 -6.93 2.69
C TYR A 139 5.01 -6.13 2.97
N CYS A 140 5.42 -6.10 4.23
CA CYS A 140 6.64 -5.45 4.68
C CYS A 140 7.68 -6.51 5.07
N TYR A 141 8.31 -7.16 4.10
CA TYR A 141 9.29 -8.23 4.32
C TYR A 141 10.49 -7.76 5.17
N ASN A 142 10.85 -6.48 5.06
CA ASN A 142 11.89 -5.87 5.88
C ASN A 142 11.40 -5.39 7.27
N ILE A 143 10.18 -5.76 7.69
CA ILE A 143 9.52 -5.41 8.95
C ILE A 143 9.32 -3.90 9.22
N ASP A 144 9.54 -3.04 8.22
CA ASP A 144 9.40 -1.59 8.37
C ASP A 144 7.92 -1.15 8.27
N LEU A 145 7.28 -1.08 9.43
CA LEU A 145 5.90 -0.56 9.58
C LEU A 145 5.75 0.89 9.11
N GLU A 146 6.77 1.74 9.27
CA GLU A 146 6.64 3.14 8.87
C GLU A 146 6.64 3.26 7.34
N ALA A 147 7.54 2.54 6.67
CA ALA A 147 7.56 2.46 5.22
C ALA A 147 6.27 1.86 4.66
N GLY A 148 5.80 0.73 5.22
CA GLY A 148 4.53 0.12 4.85
C GLY A 148 3.34 1.08 4.99
N ARG A 149 3.28 1.82 6.11
CA ARG A 149 2.25 2.86 6.30
C ARG A 149 2.35 3.99 5.27
N LYS A 150 3.56 4.41 4.89
CA LYS A 150 3.76 5.43 3.85
C LYS A 150 3.24 4.94 2.50
N ILE A 151 3.53 3.69 2.12
CA ILE A 151 2.98 3.06 0.93
C ILE A 151 1.44 3.04 1.00
N ALA A 152 0.88 2.50 2.08
CA ALA A 152 -0.57 2.42 2.25
C ALA A 152 -1.28 3.78 2.16
N ASN A 153 -0.72 4.83 2.77
CA ASN A 153 -1.30 6.17 2.73
C ASN A 153 -1.09 6.91 1.40
N SER A 154 -0.22 6.41 0.51
CA SER A 154 0.07 7.06 -0.77
C SER A 154 -0.94 6.72 -1.88
N PHE A 155 -1.77 5.70 -1.67
CA PHE A 155 -2.80 5.30 -2.62
C PHE A 155 -3.75 6.45 -2.94
N LYS A 156 -3.95 6.70 -4.23
CA LYS A 156 -4.78 7.79 -4.77
C LYS A 156 -5.41 7.38 -6.10
N TRP A 157 -6.45 8.11 -6.48
CA TRP A 157 -6.99 8.03 -7.84
C TRP A 157 -6.08 8.75 -8.84
N LEU A 158 -6.00 8.21 -10.05
CA LEU A 158 -5.49 8.93 -11.22
C LEU A 158 -6.64 9.69 -11.89
N GLU A 159 -6.34 10.90 -12.37
CA GLU A 159 -7.27 11.73 -13.15
C GLU A 159 -7.60 11.11 -14.53
#